data_AF-A0A953Z3R4-F1
#
_entry.id   AF-A0A953Z3R4-F1
#
_cell.length_a   1.000
_cell.length_b   1.000
_cell.length_c   1.000
_cell.angle_alpha   90.00
_cell.angle_beta   90.00
_cell.angle_gamma   90.00
#
_symmetry.space_group_name_H-M   'P 1'
#
loop_
_entity.id
_entity.type
_entity.pdbx_description
1 polymer ?
#
loop_
_entity_poly.entity_id
_entity_poly.type
_entity_poly.pdbx_seq_one_letter_code
_entity_poly.pdbx_strand_id
1 'polypeptide(L)'
;MATRKRRTTGIKKHVSSTSNRVQRGRTAGPRVGRDGKARVACPGCGTEYMVPEAALDNELRCRGCSTAFVPRSAGRMAAPEKFNATPYYIGGGVLVLIIGIYLATRPGTAPVTPTDAGPPPVVAETGMKNPRVRQCREWGEALHTSNRLNIESLTDPAAFMLRFGITELGAAGTAAVVDRLVTDESTKYFRDFEITSALLGDGTAHDAAEGRVILHMTPMKSSLGVREGVDFIYAGDPMQMGVDFRMEGTRARVIGFEPVVPAQERRISRDSHRSHKEIGEATVVKRTLMGQEVEAVEASIVPLGHLEDTPEPLRKEIDRLIEDVMSDDPPGAANRARLRLEEILKPAVPRLLNKMYETKMETKEDIQALRRICGALEGITGQRFGFAPALTIDGQSTEELRMSALKQWYGYWTTHHDRPDWRIAVEEEESLDFPTSDDKK
;
A
#
# COMPACT_ATOMS: atom_id res chain seq x y z
N MET A 1 57.44 -38.10 50.30
CA MET A 1 56.08 -37.55 50.18
C MET A 1 55.80 -37.22 48.73
N ALA A 2 54.77 -37.82 48.16
CA ALA A 2 54.59 -38.02 46.72
C ALA A 2 54.02 -36.80 45.99
N THR A 3 54.70 -36.37 44.93
CA THR A 3 54.27 -35.37 43.95
C THR A 3 53.35 -36.01 42.92
N ARG A 4 52.08 -35.61 42.91
CA ARG A 4 51.04 -36.16 42.03
C ARG A 4 51.04 -35.41 40.68
N LYS A 5 51.66 -36.02 39.66
CA LYS A 5 51.52 -35.65 38.23
C LYS A 5 50.06 -35.80 37.79
N ARG A 6 49.39 -34.70 37.42
CA ARG A 6 48.12 -34.76 36.68
C ARG A 6 48.40 -34.71 35.18
N ARG A 7 48.00 -35.79 34.51
CA ARG A 7 47.91 -35.98 33.06
C ARG A 7 46.86 -35.03 32.49
N THR A 8 47.24 -34.17 31.55
CA THR A 8 46.34 -33.42 30.67
C THR A 8 45.91 -34.34 29.52
N THR A 9 44.68 -34.81 29.56
CA THR A 9 44.01 -35.46 28.42
C THR A 9 43.61 -34.41 27.41
N GLY A 10 44.24 -34.45 26.23
CA GLY A 10 43.88 -33.64 25.08
C GLY A 10 42.51 -34.01 24.54
N ILE A 11 41.56 -33.09 24.63
CA ILE A 11 40.31 -33.13 23.88
C ILE A 11 40.55 -32.32 22.60
N LYS A 12 40.69 -33.02 21.47
CA LYS A 12 40.64 -32.43 20.13
C LYS A 12 39.25 -31.81 19.92
N LYS A 13 39.15 -30.48 20.02
CA LYS A 13 37.98 -29.75 19.52
C LYS A 13 38.04 -29.76 17.99
N HIS A 14 37.15 -30.54 17.36
CA HIS A 14 36.77 -30.31 15.98
C HIS A 14 36.02 -28.96 15.92
N VAL A 15 36.71 -27.92 15.48
CA VAL A 15 36.09 -26.66 15.08
C VAL A 15 35.65 -26.84 13.62
N SER A 16 34.39 -27.18 13.40
CA SER A 16 33.75 -27.02 12.09
C SER A 16 33.48 -25.54 11.89
N SER A 17 34.47 -24.81 11.38
CA SER A 17 34.29 -23.46 10.88
C SER A 17 33.56 -23.52 9.54
N THR A 18 32.23 -23.56 9.55
CA THR A 18 31.44 -23.26 8.36
C THR A 18 31.32 -21.74 8.27
N SER A 19 32.41 -21.09 7.86
CA SER A 19 32.36 -19.68 7.48
C SER A 19 31.56 -19.59 6.18
N ASN A 20 30.32 -19.12 6.24
CA ASN A 20 29.58 -18.65 5.06
C ASN A 20 30.21 -17.33 4.61
N ARG A 21 31.37 -17.46 3.95
CA ARG A 21 32.00 -16.42 3.18
C ARG A 21 31.11 -16.21 1.96
N VAL A 22 30.28 -15.17 2.00
CA VAL A 22 29.59 -14.62 0.83
C VAL A 22 30.66 -14.16 -0.15
N GLN A 23 31.14 -15.10 -0.97
CA GLN A 23 31.90 -14.80 -2.16
C GLN A 23 30.99 -13.95 -3.02
N ARG A 24 31.39 -12.68 -3.23
CA ARG A 24 30.93 -11.85 -4.34
C ARG A 24 31.39 -12.51 -5.65
N GLY A 25 30.76 -13.63 -5.98
CA GLY A 25 30.83 -14.26 -7.28
C GLY A 25 30.12 -13.36 -8.26
N ARG A 26 30.77 -13.08 -9.39
CA ARG A 26 30.15 -12.46 -10.57
C ARG A 26 28.77 -13.08 -10.78
N THR A 27 27.75 -12.24 -10.75
CA THR A 27 26.33 -12.59 -10.67
C THR A 27 25.90 -13.39 -11.90
N ALA A 28 26.01 -14.71 -11.81
CA ALA A 28 25.20 -15.59 -12.64
C ALA A 28 23.74 -15.31 -12.23
N GLY A 29 22.93 -14.85 -13.18
CA GLY A 29 21.50 -14.64 -12.93
C GLY A 29 20.80 -15.93 -12.46
N PRO A 30 19.56 -15.81 -11.98
CA PRO A 30 18.76 -16.96 -11.53
C PRO A 30 18.66 -18.01 -12.64
N ARG A 31 18.94 -19.27 -12.30
CA ARG A 31 18.85 -20.41 -13.23
C ARG A 31 17.40 -20.85 -13.33
N VAL A 32 16.91 -21.05 -14.55
CA VAL A 32 15.59 -21.61 -14.83
C VAL A 32 15.64 -23.11 -14.56
N GLY A 33 14.73 -23.61 -13.73
CA GLY A 33 14.55 -25.03 -13.46
C GLY A 33 13.94 -25.78 -14.63
N ARG A 34 13.91 -27.12 -14.57
CA ARG A 34 13.25 -27.95 -15.61
C ARG A 34 11.74 -27.70 -15.73
N ASP A 35 11.16 -27.07 -14.72
CA ASP A 35 9.76 -26.65 -14.65
C ASP A 35 9.48 -25.31 -15.37
N GLY A 36 10.47 -24.70 -16.02
CA GLY A 36 10.33 -23.42 -16.72
C GLY A 36 10.18 -22.22 -15.78
N LYS A 37 10.51 -22.38 -14.49
CA LYS A 37 10.45 -21.33 -13.48
C LYS A 37 11.84 -21.06 -12.89
N ALA A 38 12.10 -19.80 -12.57
CA ALA A 38 13.32 -19.36 -11.91
C ALA A 38 13.03 -18.98 -10.46
N ARG A 39 13.92 -19.39 -9.55
CA ARG A 39 13.91 -18.91 -8.15
C ARG A 39 14.54 -17.53 -8.08
N VAL A 40 13.80 -16.55 -7.55
CA VAL A 40 14.32 -15.20 -7.33
C VAL A 40 14.04 -14.77 -5.89
N ALA A 41 15.05 -14.23 -5.21
CA ALA A 41 14.89 -13.63 -3.90
C ALA A 41 14.65 -12.12 -4.02
N CYS A 42 13.70 -11.58 -3.25
CA CYS A 42 13.50 -10.14 -3.15
C CYS A 42 14.76 -9.48 -2.56
N PRO A 43 15.27 -8.39 -3.17
CA PRO A 43 16.45 -7.69 -2.65
C PRO A 43 16.20 -6.96 -1.31
N GLY A 44 14.94 -6.65 -0.98
CA GLY A 44 14.56 -5.96 0.26
C GLY A 44 14.50 -6.89 1.47
N CYS A 45 13.69 -7.95 1.40
CA CYS A 45 13.40 -8.83 2.54
C CYS A 45 13.89 -10.29 2.38
N GLY A 46 14.45 -10.66 1.24
CA GLY A 46 14.98 -12.01 0.99
C GLY A 46 13.92 -13.09 0.72
N THR A 47 12.63 -12.76 0.68
CA THR A 47 11.56 -13.71 0.33
C THR A 47 11.80 -14.29 -1.06
N GLU A 48 11.74 -15.62 -1.20
CA GLU A 48 11.93 -16.34 -2.47
C GLU A 48 10.61 -16.47 -3.24
N TYR A 49 10.67 -16.27 -4.55
CA TYR A 49 9.55 -16.39 -5.51
C TYR A 49 9.92 -17.36 -6.63
N MET A 50 8.91 -18.11 -7.10
CA MET A 50 9.00 -18.94 -8.31
C MET A 50 8.38 -18.17 -9.48
N VAL A 51 9.21 -17.61 -10.36
CA VAL A 51 8.78 -16.76 -11.46
C VAL A 51 8.91 -17.52 -12.78
N PRO A 52 7.86 -17.62 -13.62
CA PRO A 52 8.00 -18.24 -14.95
C PRO A 52 9.00 -17.47 -15.82
N GLU A 53 9.75 -18.16 -16.67
CA GLU A 53 10.82 -17.57 -17.49
C GLU A 53 10.34 -16.37 -18.33
N ALA A 54 9.12 -16.41 -18.85
CA ALA A 54 8.51 -15.32 -19.62
C ALA A 54 8.22 -14.04 -18.80
N ALA A 55 8.21 -14.14 -17.47
CA ALA A 55 8.04 -13.02 -16.56
C ALA A 55 9.36 -12.52 -15.96
N LEU A 56 10.49 -13.14 -16.32
CA LEU A 56 11.80 -12.52 -16.09
C LEU A 56 11.88 -11.26 -16.95
N ASP A 57 12.58 -10.24 -16.45
CA ASP A 57 12.67 -8.90 -17.03
C ASP A 57 11.40 -8.02 -16.92
N ASN A 58 10.31 -8.51 -16.31
CA ASN A 58 9.15 -7.70 -15.91
C ASN A 58 9.27 -7.19 -14.46
N GLU A 59 8.62 -6.07 -14.15
CA GLU A 59 8.55 -5.54 -12.79
C GLU A 59 7.71 -6.45 -11.88
N LEU A 60 8.30 -6.92 -10.79
CA LEU A 60 7.63 -7.71 -9.76
C LEU A 60 7.58 -6.92 -8.46
N ARG A 61 6.43 -6.92 -7.79
CA ARG A 61 6.26 -6.31 -6.47
C ARG A 61 6.33 -7.38 -5.38
N CYS A 62 7.24 -7.21 -4.43
CA CYS A 62 7.41 -8.14 -3.31
C CYS A 62 6.17 -8.15 -2.39
N ARG A 63 5.61 -9.32 -2.08
CA ARG A 63 4.48 -9.46 -1.14
C ARG A 63 4.88 -9.19 0.32
N GLY A 64 6.14 -9.45 0.69
CA GLY A 64 6.61 -9.25 2.07
C GLY A 64 6.92 -7.80 2.43
N CYS A 65 7.52 -7.03 1.52
CA CYS A 65 8.01 -5.68 1.80
C CYS A 65 7.61 -4.61 0.76
N SER A 66 6.67 -4.93 -0.14
CA SER A 66 6.11 -4.06 -1.20
C SER A 66 7.11 -3.41 -2.18
N THR A 67 8.41 -3.71 -2.07
CA THR A 67 9.45 -3.21 -2.97
C THR A 67 9.30 -3.82 -4.36
N ALA A 68 9.28 -2.97 -5.39
CA ALA A 68 9.32 -3.39 -6.78
C ALA A 68 10.77 -3.71 -7.22
N PHE A 69 10.96 -4.80 -7.96
CA PHE A 69 12.25 -5.20 -8.51
C PHE A 69 12.09 -5.96 -9.83
N VAL A 70 13.10 -5.91 -10.69
CA VAL A 70 13.10 -6.57 -12.00
C VAL A 70 14.12 -7.72 -11.99
N PRO A 71 13.68 -8.99 -11.98
CA PRO A 71 14.58 -10.14 -12.01
C PRO A 71 15.16 -10.33 -13.41
N ARG A 72 16.48 -10.15 -13.58
CA ARG A 72 17.11 -10.30 -14.89
C ARG A 72 17.43 -11.74 -15.25
N SER A 73 17.11 -12.15 -16.47
CA SER A 73 17.48 -13.47 -16.99
C SER A 73 19.01 -13.58 -17.16
N ALA A 74 19.60 -14.73 -16.82
CA ALA A 74 21.05 -14.93 -16.84
C ALA A 74 21.69 -14.95 -18.25
N GLY A 75 20.91 -14.74 -19.31
CA GLY A 75 21.27 -15.13 -20.68
C GLY A 75 21.50 -14.01 -21.69
N ARG A 76 21.28 -12.73 -21.37
CA ARG A 76 21.47 -11.63 -22.33
C ARG A 76 22.23 -10.45 -21.73
N MET A 77 23.50 -10.67 -21.36
CA MET A 77 24.45 -9.56 -21.40
C MET A 77 24.77 -9.29 -22.87
N ALA A 78 24.17 -8.24 -23.44
CA ALA A 78 24.67 -7.68 -24.68
C ALA A 78 26.17 -7.42 -24.50
N ALA A 79 26.99 -7.98 -25.39
CA ALA A 79 28.43 -7.77 -25.35
C ALA A 79 28.70 -6.25 -25.33
N PRO A 80 29.58 -5.74 -24.46
CA PRO A 80 29.94 -4.33 -24.48
C PRO A 80 30.47 -4.00 -25.86
N GLU A 81 29.77 -3.12 -26.56
CA GLU A 81 30.13 -2.68 -27.91
C GLU A 81 31.49 -2.00 -27.81
N LYS A 82 32.52 -2.65 -28.34
CA LYS A 82 33.88 -2.11 -28.37
C LYS A 82 33.87 -0.93 -29.33
N PHE A 83 33.98 0.27 -28.78
CA PHE A 83 34.18 1.51 -29.52
C PHE A 83 35.55 1.46 -30.23
N ASN A 84 35.58 0.90 -31.44
CA ASN A 84 36.74 0.94 -32.31
C ASN A 84 36.58 2.11 -33.28
N ALA A 85 37.32 3.19 -33.01
CA ALA A 85 37.51 4.28 -33.95
C ALA A 85 38.50 3.86 -35.04
N THR A 86 38.05 3.74 -36.29
CA THR A 86 38.86 3.80 -37.54
C THR A 86 37.93 3.90 -38.77
N PRO A 87 38.37 4.48 -39.90
CA PRO A 87 37.59 5.46 -40.66
C PRO A 87 36.89 4.89 -41.90
N TYR A 88 35.65 5.33 -42.13
CA TYR A 88 34.87 5.07 -43.34
C TYR A 88 35.24 6.08 -44.45
N TYR A 89 35.95 5.64 -45.49
CA TYR A 89 36.08 6.41 -46.74
C TYR A 89 35.96 5.58 -48.03
N ILE A 90 35.59 4.30 -47.95
CA ILE A 90 35.44 3.45 -49.15
C ILE A 90 34.13 2.67 -49.02
N GLY A 91 33.01 3.31 -49.33
CA GLY A 91 31.69 2.68 -49.27
C GLY A 91 30.56 3.50 -49.88
N GLY A 92 30.71 4.82 -49.95
CA GLY A 92 29.68 5.71 -50.53
C GLY A 92 29.54 5.63 -52.05
N GLY A 93 30.59 5.26 -52.78
CA GLY A 93 30.57 5.27 -54.25
C GLY A 93 29.75 4.15 -54.89
N VAL A 94 29.76 2.96 -54.30
CA VAL A 94 29.10 1.78 -54.89
C VAL A 94 27.58 1.81 -54.67
N LEU A 95 27.11 2.35 -53.54
CA LEU A 95 25.68 2.43 -53.26
C LEU A 95 24.95 3.46 -54.15
N VAL A 96 25.59 4.60 -54.43
CA VAL A 96 25.00 5.63 -55.31
C VAL A 96 24.95 5.14 -56.77
N LEU A 97 25.93 4.36 -57.21
CA LEU A 97 25.95 3.81 -58.57
C LEU A 97 24.86 2.73 -58.78
N ILE A 98 24.60 1.90 -57.77
CA ILE A 98 23.52 0.88 -57.82
C ILE A 98 22.14 1.54 -57.83
N ILE A 99 21.93 2.59 -57.02
CA ILE A 99 20.65 3.34 -56.99
C ILE A 99 20.43 4.09 -58.32
N GLY A 100 21.48 4.64 -58.93
CA GLY A 100 21.41 5.31 -60.23
C GLY A 100 21.01 4.36 -61.37
N ILE A 101 21.58 3.16 -61.41
CA ILE A 101 21.27 2.15 -62.44
C ILE A 101 19.85 1.58 -62.25
N TYR A 102 19.38 1.45 -61.01
CA TYR A 102 18.03 0.97 -60.71
C TYR A 102 16.93 1.99 -61.03
N LEU A 103 17.23 3.28 -60.97
CA LEU A 103 16.30 4.35 -61.36
C LEU A 103 16.25 4.57 -62.89
N ALA A 104 17.34 4.31 -63.60
CA ALA A 104 17.41 4.49 -65.06
C ALA A 104 16.75 3.35 -65.88
N THR A 105 16.40 2.21 -65.25
CA THR A 105 15.89 1.02 -65.94
C THR A 105 14.40 0.74 -65.71
N ARG A 106 13.66 1.64 -65.04
CA ARG A 106 12.20 1.49 -64.89
C ARG A 106 11.46 2.01 -66.13
N PRO A 107 10.76 1.14 -66.90
CA PRO A 107 9.90 1.59 -67.99
C PRO A 107 8.77 2.46 -67.44
N GLY A 108 8.54 3.61 -68.09
CA GLY A 108 7.66 4.67 -67.63
C GLY A 108 6.21 4.21 -67.44
N THR A 109 5.81 4.07 -66.17
CA THR A 109 4.41 4.23 -65.76
C THR A 109 4.08 5.71 -65.78
N ALA A 110 3.03 6.07 -66.52
CA ALA A 110 2.51 7.42 -66.64
C ALA A 110 2.38 8.11 -65.25
N PRO A 111 2.64 9.42 -65.16
CA PRO A 111 2.56 10.16 -63.89
C PRO A 111 1.13 10.05 -63.34
N VAL A 112 0.96 9.23 -62.31
CA VAL A 112 -0.25 9.25 -61.49
C VAL A 112 -0.17 10.53 -60.69
N THR A 113 -1.01 11.50 -61.05
CA THR A 113 -1.21 12.73 -60.27
C THR A 113 -1.48 12.31 -58.82
N PRO A 114 -0.67 12.73 -57.83
CA PRO A 114 -0.90 12.38 -56.44
C PRO A 114 -2.29 12.88 -56.08
N THR A 115 -3.20 11.94 -55.88
CA THR A 115 -4.53 12.24 -55.33
C THR A 115 -4.27 12.75 -53.93
N ASP A 116 -4.67 13.99 -53.69
CA ASP A 116 -4.51 14.72 -52.44
C ASP A 116 -4.95 13.81 -51.28
N ALA A 117 -3.98 13.20 -50.61
CA ALA A 117 -4.25 12.33 -49.48
C ALA A 117 -4.72 13.26 -48.36
N GLY A 118 -6.04 13.25 -48.14
CA GLY A 118 -6.65 14.04 -47.06
C GLY A 118 -5.87 13.85 -45.76
N PRO A 119 -5.82 14.90 -44.90
CA PRO A 119 -5.04 14.85 -43.67
C PRO A 119 -5.33 13.56 -42.90
N PRO A 120 -4.29 12.87 -42.40
CA PRO A 120 -4.48 11.60 -41.71
C PRO A 120 -5.52 11.79 -40.59
N PRO A 121 -6.44 10.82 -40.40
CA PRO A 121 -7.45 10.92 -39.37
C PRO A 121 -6.78 11.17 -38.03
N VAL A 122 -7.13 12.29 -37.40
CA VAL A 122 -6.60 12.63 -36.07
C VAL A 122 -7.09 11.56 -35.12
N VAL A 123 -6.19 10.67 -34.70
CA VAL A 123 -6.50 9.65 -33.71
C VAL A 123 -6.82 10.38 -32.42
N ALA A 124 -8.09 10.33 -32.04
CA ALA A 124 -8.55 10.95 -30.81
C ALA A 124 -7.83 10.32 -29.62
N GLU A 125 -7.07 11.12 -28.88
CA GLU A 125 -6.45 10.66 -27.65
C GLU A 125 -7.53 10.37 -26.60
N THR A 126 -7.62 9.10 -26.19
CA THR A 126 -8.55 8.62 -25.16
C THR A 126 -7.87 8.52 -23.80
N GLY A 127 -8.69 8.59 -22.73
CA GLY A 127 -8.24 8.45 -21.34
C GLY A 127 -7.25 9.53 -20.89
N MET A 128 -6.25 9.12 -20.12
CA MET A 128 -5.26 10.00 -19.46
C MET A 128 -4.35 10.78 -20.41
N LYS A 129 -4.28 10.40 -21.69
CA LYS A 129 -3.51 11.16 -22.70
C LYS A 129 -4.23 12.44 -23.11
N ASN A 130 -5.57 12.45 -23.02
CA ASN A 130 -6.36 13.61 -23.38
C ASN A 130 -6.07 14.79 -22.41
N PRO A 131 -5.69 15.97 -22.93
CA PRO A 131 -5.32 17.10 -22.08
C PRO A 131 -6.46 17.58 -21.17
N ARG A 132 -7.72 17.42 -21.60
CA ARG A 132 -8.91 17.78 -20.81
C ARG A 132 -9.06 16.89 -19.58
N VAL A 133 -8.97 15.58 -19.80
CA VAL A 133 -9.04 14.56 -18.74
C VAL A 133 -7.92 14.80 -17.71
N ARG A 134 -6.69 15.05 -18.18
CA ARG A 134 -5.55 15.35 -17.31
C ARG A 134 -5.77 16.62 -16.48
N GLN A 135 -6.26 17.70 -17.08
CA GLN A 135 -6.48 18.97 -16.38
C GLN A 135 -7.66 18.89 -15.37
N CYS A 136 -8.76 18.21 -15.70
CA CYS A 136 -9.85 17.98 -14.75
C CYS A 136 -9.40 17.11 -13.56
N ARG A 137 -8.58 16.09 -13.80
CA ARG A 137 -7.96 15.29 -12.74
C ARG A 137 -7.02 16.13 -11.88
N GLU A 138 -6.12 16.91 -12.50
CA GLU A 138 -5.19 17.79 -11.79
C GLU A 138 -5.93 18.82 -10.92
N TRP A 139 -7.07 19.33 -11.39
CA TRP A 139 -7.94 20.19 -10.59
C TRP A 139 -8.50 19.48 -9.36
N GLY A 140 -8.98 18.24 -9.50
CA GLY A 140 -9.46 17.43 -8.37
C GLY A 140 -8.34 17.10 -7.36
N GLU A 141 -7.14 16.75 -7.84
CA GLU A 141 -5.96 16.50 -6.99
C GLU A 141 -5.48 17.79 -6.29
N ALA A 142 -5.66 18.95 -6.92
CA ALA A 142 -5.35 20.24 -6.31
C ALA A 142 -6.28 20.57 -5.13
N LEU A 143 -7.54 20.16 -5.18
CA LEU A 143 -8.46 20.27 -4.04
C LEU A 143 -8.02 19.38 -2.88
N HIS A 144 -7.58 18.15 -3.17
CA HIS A 144 -7.04 17.25 -2.16
C HIS A 144 -5.82 17.86 -1.44
N THR A 145 -4.87 18.38 -2.20
CA THR A 145 -3.60 18.93 -1.68
C THR A 145 -3.69 20.40 -1.26
N SER A 146 -4.86 21.03 -1.38
CA SER A 146 -5.06 22.47 -1.18
C SER A 146 -4.11 23.35 -2.01
N ASN A 147 -3.71 22.90 -3.21
CA ASN A 147 -2.85 23.65 -4.11
C ASN A 147 -3.64 24.80 -4.77
N ARG A 148 -3.65 25.95 -4.09
CA ARG A 148 -4.42 27.14 -4.48
C ARG A 148 -4.10 27.64 -5.89
N LEU A 149 -2.84 27.55 -6.32
CA LEU A 149 -2.43 27.99 -7.66
C LEU A 149 -3.10 27.14 -8.76
N ASN A 150 -3.12 25.82 -8.58
CA ASN A 150 -3.77 24.92 -9.53
C ASN A 150 -5.28 25.09 -9.51
N ILE A 151 -5.89 25.22 -8.33
CA ILE A 151 -7.33 25.51 -8.20
C ILE A 151 -7.68 26.79 -8.95
N GLU A 152 -6.97 27.90 -8.72
CA GLU A 152 -7.20 29.17 -9.41
C GLU A 152 -7.00 29.07 -10.94
N SER A 153 -5.97 28.35 -11.38
CA SER A 153 -5.61 28.25 -12.79
C SER A 153 -6.48 27.30 -13.62
N LEU A 154 -7.23 26.40 -12.97
CA LEU A 154 -8.07 25.39 -13.62
C LEU A 154 -9.56 25.58 -13.32
N THR A 155 -9.95 26.50 -12.44
CA THR A 155 -11.35 26.84 -12.17
C THR A 155 -11.81 27.98 -13.08
N ASP A 156 -13.07 27.94 -13.55
CA ASP A 156 -13.78 29.12 -14.06
C ASP A 156 -14.40 29.87 -12.87
N PRO A 157 -13.84 31.02 -12.47
CA PRO A 157 -14.33 31.74 -11.30
C PRO A 157 -15.76 32.25 -11.47
N ALA A 158 -16.20 32.60 -12.68
CA ALA A 158 -17.54 33.14 -12.90
C ALA A 158 -18.63 32.07 -12.65
N ALA A 159 -18.39 30.84 -13.11
CA ALA A 159 -19.30 29.73 -12.88
C ALA A 159 -19.44 29.40 -11.38
N PHE A 160 -18.33 29.41 -10.64
CA PHE A 160 -18.34 29.11 -9.21
C PHE A 160 -18.78 30.27 -8.33
N MET A 161 -18.58 31.53 -8.74
CA MET A 161 -19.17 32.68 -8.06
C MET A 161 -20.69 32.56 -8.03
N LEU A 162 -21.30 32.22 -9.18
CA LEU A 162 -22.74 31.98 -9.27
C LEU A 162 -23.17 30.80 -8.37
N ARG A 163 -22.42 29.69 -8.41
CA ARG A 163 -22.73 28.49 -7.60
C ARG A 163 -22.69 28.74 -6.10
N PHE A 164 -21.72 29.53 -5.63
CA PHE A 164 -21.52 29.80 -4.20
C PHE A 164 -22.19 31.09 -3.71
N GLY A 165 -22.85 31.85 -4.60
CA GLY A 165 -23.48 33.13 -4.25
C GLY A 165 -22.47 34.22 -3.88
N ILE A 166 -21.26 34.17 -4.46
CA ILE A 166 -20.20 35.18 -4.26
C ILE A 166 -20.49 36.35 -5.19
N THR A 167 -20.50 37.57 -4.65
CA THR A 167 -20.90 38.79 -5.40
C THR A 167 -19.72 39.71 -5.73
N GLU A 168 -18.57 39.45 -5.11
CA GLU A 168 -17.33 40.14 -5.33
C GLU A 168 -16.81 39.87 -6.74
N LEU A 169 -16.40 40.92 -7.44
CA LEU A 169 -15.88 40.83 -8.80
C LEU A 169 -14.34 40.83 -8.82
N GLY A 170 -13.78 40.35 -9.92
CA GLY A 170 -12.33 40.37 -10.17
C GLY A 170 -11.54 39.47 -9.21
N ALA A 171 -10.33 39.89 -8.87
CA ALA A 171 -9.39 39.08 -8.08
C ALA A 171 -9.91 38.71 -6.68
N ALA A 172 -10.68 39.60 -6.04
CA ALA A 172 -11.26 39.34 -4.73
C ALA A 172 -12.28 38.20 -4.78
N GLY A 173 -13.18 38.20 -5.76
CA GLY A 173 -14.12 37.12 -5.95
C GLY A 173 -13.44 35.80 -6.34
N THR A 174 -12.40 35.84 -7.17
CA THR A 174 -11.62 34.64 -7.51
C THR A 174 -10.98 34.03 -6.27
N ALA A 175 -10.38 34.85 -5.39
CA ALA A 175 -9.82 34.37 -4.13
C ALA A 175 -10.90 33.74 -3.24
N ALA A 176 -12.07 34.37 -3.13
CA ALA A 176 -13.21 33.85 -2.37
C ALA A 176 -13.72 32.50 -2.92
N VAL A 177 -13.75 32.32 -4.25
CA VAL A 177 -14.07 31.04 -4.88
C VAL A 177 -13.07 29.96 -4.50
N VAL A 178 -11.77 30.27 -4.54
CA VAL A 178 -10.71 29.32 -4.16
C VAL A 178 -10.82 28.93 -2.69
N ASP A 179 -11.03 29.90 -1.79
CA ASP A 179 -11.25 29.63 -0.37
C ASP A 179 -12.49 28.74 -0.15
N ARG A 180 -13.57 29.02 -0.87
CA ARG A 180 -14.80 28.23 -0.76
C ARG A 180 -14.60 26.81 -1.29
N LEU A 181 -13.95 26.62 -2.44
CA LEU A 181 -13.65 25.30 -2.97
C LEU A 181 -12.83 24.43 -2.02
N VAL A 182 -11.90 25.02 -1.27
CA VAL A 182 -11.08 24.29 -0.29
C VAL A 182 -11.89 23.86 0.93
N THR A 183 -12.86 24.66 1.36
CA THR A 183 -13.53 24.50 2.67
C THR A 183 -14.97 23.99 2.59
N ASP A 184 -15.63 24.08 1.43
CA ASP A 184 -17.04 23.74 1.28
C ASP A 184 -17.29 22.23 1.45
N GLU A 185 -18.45 21.90 2.00
CA GLU A 185 -18.85 20.51 2.23
C GLU A 185 -19.10 19.76 0.91
N SER A 186 -19.56 20.44 -0.14
CA SER A 186 -19.79 19.81 -1.44
C SER A 186 -18.51 19.32 -2.11
N THR A 187 -17.35 19.90 -1.76
CA THR A 187 -16.03 19.48 -2.27
C THR A 187 -15.33 18.46 -1.35
N LYS A 188 -15.96 18.00 -0.26
CA LYS A 188 -15.32 17.06 0.69
C LYS A 188 -14.81 15.77 0.06
N TYR A 189 -15.50 15.28 -0.98
CA TYR A 189 -15.13 14.04 -1.65
C TYR A 189 -13.74 14.13 -2.28
N PHE A 190 -13.35 15.30 -2.80
CA PHE A 190 -11.98 15.50 -3.31
C PHE A 190 -10.92 15.52 -2.21
N ARG A 191 -11.29 15.78 -0.96
CA ARG A 191 -10.38 15.72 0.20
C ARG A 191 -10.29 14.32 0.79
N ASP A 192 -11.40 13.58 0.76
CA ASP A 192 -11.53 12.27 1.40
C ASP A 192 -11.25 11.08 0.47
N PHE A 193 -11.21 11.29 -0.85
CA PHE A 193 -11.00 10.24 -1.83
C PHE A 193 -9.78 10.54 -2.72
N GLU A 194 -9.06 9.49 -3.09
CA GLU A 194 -8.00 9.51 -4.08
C GLU A 194 -8.58 9.30 -5.48
N ILE A 195 -8.18 10.12 -6.45
CA ILE A 195 -8.60 9.96 -7.86
C ILE A 195 -7.73 8.88 -8.50
N THR A 196 -8.31 7.69 -8.75
CA THR A 196 -7.59 6.54 -9.30
C THR A 196 -7.53 6.57 -10.82
N SER A 197 -8.61 7.02 -11.47
CA SER A 197 -8.66 7.18 -12.92
C SER A 197 -9.63 8.29 -13.35
N ALA A 198 -9.54 8.69 -14.62
CA ALA A 198 -10.38 9.71 -15.20
C ALA A 198 -10.65 9.40 -16.67
N LEU A 199 -11.88 9.63 -17.12
CA LEU A 199 -12.35 9.34 -18.48
C LEU A 199 -13.23 10.47 -18.98
N LEU A 200 -13.27 10.70 -20.29
CA LEU A 200 -14.22 11.63 -20.89
C LEU A 200 -15.61 10.99 -20.84
N GLY A 201 -16.62 11.71 -20.37
CA GLY A 201 -17.98 11.20 -20.22
C GLY A 201 -18.65 10.91 -21.55
N ASP A 202 -19.58 9.94 -21.54
CA ASP A 202 -20.29 9.49 -22.73
C ASP A 202 -20.95 10.66 -23.47
N GLY A 203 -20.67 10.74 -24.78
CA GLY A 203 -21.25 11.77 -25.67
C GLY A 203 -20.44 13.06 -25.77
N THR A 204 -19.38 13.26 -24.98
CA THR A 204 -18.49 14.41 -25.18
C THR A 204 -17.55 14.14 -26.35
N ALA A 205 -17.68 14.90 -27.44
CA ALA A 205 -16.74 14.83 -28.55
C ALA A 205 -15.33 15.23 -28.09
N HIS A 206 -14.30 14.57 -28.63
CA HIS A 206 -12.91 14.80 -28.25
C HIS A 206 -12.41 16.23 -28.55
N ASP A 207 -13.14 16.99 -29.35
CA ASP A 207 -12.87 18.37 -29.74
C ASP A 207 -13.91 19.36 -29.20
N ALA A 208 -14.86 18.90 -28.38
CA ALA A 208 -15.90 19.76 -27.84
C ALA A 208 -15.31 20.92 -27.01
N ALA A 209 -15.93 22.10 -27.15
CA ALA A 209 -15.61 23.31 -26.40
C ALA A 209 -16.05 23.20 -24.94
N GLU A 210 -17.09 22.41 -24.67
CA GLU A 210 -17.57 22.07 -23.34
C GLU A 210 -17.79 20.57 -23.25
N GLY A 211 -17.72 20.03 -22.04
CA GLY A 211 -17.92 18.60 -21.85
C GLY A 211 -17.80 18.19 -20.40
N ARG A 212 -17.85 16.88 -20.19
CA ARG A 212 -17.75 16.27 -18.86
C ARG A 212 -16.63 15.26 -18.80
N VAL A 213 -15.88 15.26 -17.70
CA VAL A 213 -14.92 14.22 -17.32
C VAL A 213 -15.47 13.47 -16.11
N ILE A 214 -15.45 12.14 -16.15
CA ILE A 214 -15.80 11.28 -15.03
C ILE A 214 -14.51 10.91 -14.30
N LEU A 215 -14.42 11.30 -13.03
CA LEU A 215 -13.34 10.93 -12.12
C LEU A 215 -13.78 9.71 -11.31
N HIS A 216 -12.99 8.64 -11.35
CA HIS A 216 -13.16 7.49 -10.48
C HIS A 216 -12.31 7.68 -9.24
N MET A 217 -12.94 7.55 -8.08
CA MET A 217 -12.35 7.93 -6.81
C MET A 217 -12.50 6.80 -5.79
N THR A 218 -11.45 6.52 -5.01
CA THR A 218 -11.48 5.52 -3.93
C THR A 218 -11.25 6.20 -2.58
N PRO A 219 -11.95 5.80 -1.50
CA PRO A 219 -11.71 6.38 -0.18
C PRO A 219 -10.24 6.26 0.21
N MET A 220 -9.66 7.34 0.75
CA MET A 220 -8.32 7.29 1.31
C MET A 220 -8.27 6.42 2.57
N LYS A 221 -7.13 5.79 2.84
CA LYS A 221 -6.94 5.05 4.11
C LYS A 221 -7.18 5.91 5.35
N SER A 222 -6.88 7.21 5.26
CA SER A 222 -7.13 8.18 6.34
C SER A 222 -8.61 8.55 6.51
N SER A 223 -9.47 8.31 5.52
CA SER A 223 -10.92 8.54 5.57
C SER A 223 -11.74 7.27 5.82
N LEU A 224 -11.12 6.08 5.74
CA LEU A 224 -11.70 4.81 6.16
C LEU A 224 -11.72 4.63 7.70
N GLY A 225 -10.99 5.47 8.44
CA GLY A 225 -10.99 5.49 9.90
C GLY A 225 -12.11 6.36 10.48
N VAL A 226 -12.58 6.02 11.68
CA VAL A 226 -13.50 6.86 12.46
C VAL A 226 -12.82 8.20 12.74
N ARG A 227 -13.18 9.25 11.98
CA ARG A 227 -12.79 10.62 12.34
C ARG A 227 -13.61 11.02 13.57
N GLU A 228 -12.95 11.62 14.57
CA GLU A 228 -13.64 12.13 15.76
C GLU A 228 -14.73 13.12 15.32
N GLY A 229 -15.98 12.85 15.72
CA GLY A 229 -17.15 13.65 15.33
C GLY A 229 -17.81 13.27 13.99
N VAL A 230 -17.32 12.26 13.26
CA VAL A 230 -17.97 11.77 12.04
C VAL A 230 -18.67 10.44 12.32
N ASP A 231 -19.99 10.43 12.17
CA ASP A 231 -20.85 9.26 12.48
C ASP A 231 -20.89 8.21 11.35
N PHE A 232 -20.08 8.35 10.31
CA PHE A 232 -20.06 7.46 9.15
C PHE A 232 -18.64 7.16 8.67
N ILE A 233 -18.50 5.99 8.06
CA ILE A 233 -17.37 5.60 7.22
C ILE A 233 -17.87 5.42 5.80
N TYR A 234 -17.03 5.72 4.81
CA TYR A 234 -17.33 5.33 3.44
C TYR A 234 -17.23 3.81 3.35
N ALA A 235 -18.28 3.13 2.88
CA ALA A 235 -18.14 1.76 2.41
C ALA A 235 -17.10 1.81 1.29
N GLY A 236 -16.10 0.93 1.28
CA GLY A 236 -14.93 0.98 0.39
C GLY A 236 -15.21 1.02 -1.12
N ASP A 237 -16.48 1.10 -1.52
CA ASP A 237 -16.94 1.19 -2.89
C ASP A 237 -16.40 2.46 -3.59
N PRO A 238 -15.96 2.33 -4.85
CA PRO A 238 -15.48 3.47 -5.61
C PRO A 238 -16.62 4.45 -5.91
N MET A 239 -16.35 5.74 -5.71
CA MET A 239 -17.23 6.85 -6.08
C MET A 239 -16.92 7.32 -7.52
N GLN A 240 -17.92 7.85 -8.22
CA GLN A 240 -17.71 8.57 -9.47
C GLN A 240 -18.17 10.02 -9.36
N MET A 241 -17.31 10.94 -9.79
CA MET A 241 -17.58 12.38 -9.80
C MET A 241 -17.53 12.91 -11.24
N GLY A 242 -18.62 13.49 -11.70
CA GLY A 242 -18.67 14.22 -12.97
C GLY A 242 -18.12 15.62 -12.77
N VAL A 243 -17.17 16.03 -13.62
CA VAL A 243 -16.56 17.36 -13.64
C VAL A 243 -16.81 17.99 -15.00
N ASP A 244 -17.59 19.06 -14.99
CA ASP A 244 -17.93 19.83 -16.18
C ASP A 244 -16.82 20.83 -16.47
N PHE A 245 -16.42 20.95 -17.73
CA PHE A 245 -15.38 21.87 -18.16
C PHE A 245 -15.79 22.68 -19.39
N ARG A 246 -15.13 23.83 -19.56
CA ARG A 246 -15.12 24.66 -20.76
C ARG A 246 -13.68 24.91 -21.21
N MET A 247 -13.44 24.83 -22.51
CA MET A 247 -12.13 25.11 -23.10
C MET A 247 -11.89 26.61 -23.25
N GLU A 248 -10.80 27.10 -22.67
CA GLU A 248 -10.22 28.41 -22.91
C GLU A 248 -8.87 28.22 -23.62
N GLY A 249 -8.89 28.24 -24.95
CA GLY A 249 -7.73 27.87 -25.76
C GLY A 249 -7.35 26.41 -25.53
N THR A 250 -6.18 26.17 -24.95
CA THR A 250 -5.65 24.82 -24.66
C THR A 250 -5.90 24.37 -23.22
N ARG A 251 -6.62 25.15 -22.41
CA ARG A 251 -6.90 24.84 -21.01
C ARG A 251 -8.37 24.54 -20.81
N ALA A 252 -8.68 23.41 -20.18
CA ALA A 252 -9.98 23.08 -19.64
C ALA A 252 -10.14 23.80 -18.29
N ARG A 253 -11.11 24.71 -18.23
CA ARG A 253 -11.58 25.34 -17.00
C ARG A 253 -12.75 24.56 -16.46
N VAL A 254 -12.68 24.12 -15.22
CA VAL A 254 -13.78 23.47 -14.53
C VAL A 254 -14.87 24.49 -14.23
N ILE A 255 -16.08 24.21 -14.68
CA ILE A 255 -17.26 25.08 -14.52
C ILE A 255 -18.28 24.50 -13.52
N GLY A 256 -18.16 23.21 -13.17
CA GLY A 256 -19.06 22.54 -12.24
C GLY A 256 -18.62 21.12 -11.92
N PHE A 257 -19.25 20.54 -10.89
CA PHE A 257 -19.10 19.13 -10.57
C PHE A 257 -20.36 18.59 -9.89
N GLU A 258 -20.59 17.29 -10.04
CA GLU A 258 -21.66 16.54 -9.39
C GLU A 258 -21.34 15.06 -9.21
N PRO A 259 -21.78 14.42 -8.10
CA PRO A 259 -21.61 12.99 -7.92
C PRO A 259 -22.45 12.24 -8.95
N VAL A 260 -21.81 11.36 -9.73
CA VAL A 260 -22.48 10.49 -10.71
C VAL A 260 -22.87 9.18 -10.03
N VAL A 261 -21.94 8.61 -9.25
CA VAL A 261 -22.20 7.52 -8.32
C VAL A 261 -21.78 8.05 -6.95
N PRO A 262 -22.73 8.37 -6.05
CA PRO A 262 -22.40 8.92 -4.75
C PRO A 262 -21.66 7.89 -3.89
N ALA A 263 -20.79 8.36 -3.00
CA ALA A 263 -20.17 7.50 -2.01
C ALA A 263 -21.24 6.91 -1.08
N GLN A 264 -21.14 5.61 -0.79
CA GLN A 264 -22.01 4.99 0.20
C GLN A 264 -21.48 5.29 1.60
N GLU A 265 -22.21 6.11 2.35
CA GLU A 265 -21.91 6.36 3.76
C GLU A 265 -22.56 5.25 4.60
N ARG A 266 -21.74 4.44 5.29
CA ARG A 266 -22.20 3.52 6.33
C ARG A 266 -22.14 4.24 7.66
N ARG A 267 -23.31 4.51 8.24
CA ARG A 267 -23.40 5.02 9.60
C ARG A 267 -22.78 3.99 10.54
N ILE A 268 -21.75 4.38 11.27
CA ILE A 268 -21.24 3.56 12.36
C ILE A 268 -22.32 3.61 13.43
N SER A 269 -23.04 2.51 13.61
CA SER A 269 -23.95 2.39 14.74
C SER A 269 -23.11 2.50 16.02
N ARG A 270 -23.18 3.66 16.69
CA ARG A 270 -22.66 3.83 18.06
C ARG A 270 -23.33 2.86 19.04
N ASP A 271 -24.48 2.28 18.68
CA ASP A 271 -25.36 1.49 19.54
C ASP A 271 -24.89 0.07 19.85
N SER A 272 -23.69 -0.34 19.46
CA SER A 272 -23.17 -1.68 19.82
C SER A 272 -21.82 -1.70 20.52
N HIS A 273 -21.28 -0.56 20.97
CA HIS A 273 -20.19 -0.61 21.94
C HIS A 273 -20.75 -1.01 23.30
N ARG A 274 -21.01 -2.30 23.50
CA ARG A 274 -21.17 -2.83 24.85
C ARG A 274 -19.84 -2.65 25.53
N SER A 275 -19.82 -1.89 26.62
CA SER A 275 -18.65 -1.87 27.49
C SER A 275 -18.40 -3.29 27.99
N HIS A 276 -17.13 -3.70 28.00
CA HIS A 276 -16.76 -4.98 28.60
C HIS A 276 -17.12 -4.96 30.09
N LYS A 277 -17.82 -5.98 30.59
CA LYS A 277 -18.36 -6.00 31.96
C LYS A 277 -17.30 -5.78 33.05
N GLU A 278 -16.08 -6.25 32.79
CA GLU A 278 -14.98 -6.24 33.77
C GLU A 278 -14.02 -5.05 33.60
N ILE A 279 -13.89 -4.50 32.39
CA ILE A 279 -12.92 -3.44 32.10
C ILE A 279 -13.66 -2.11 32.24
N GLY A 280 -13.03 -1.14 32.91
CA GLY A 280 -13.60 0.21 33.02
C GLY A 280 -13.78 0.85 31.65
N GLU A 281 -14.56 1.94 31.60
CA GLU A 281 -14.75 2.68 30.36
C GLU A 281 -13.41 3.13 29.76
N ALA A 282 -13.27 2.92 28.46
CA ALA A 282 -12.09 3.37 27.73
C ALA A 282 -12.11 4.89 27.63
N THR A 283 -10.99 5.52 27.94
CA THR A 283 -10.81 6.98 27.93
C THR A 283 -9.84 7.38 26.83
N VAL A 284 -10.14 8.47 26.13
CA VAL A 284 -9.22 9.07 25.16
C VAL A 284 -8.20 9.91 25.92
N VAL A 285 -6.93 9.56 25.80
CA VAL A 285 -5.81 10.25 26.44
C VAL A 285 -4.90 10.81 25.36
N LYS A 286 -4.64 12.12 25.40
CA LYS A 286 -3.64 12.76 24.54
C LYS A 286 -2.25 12.41 25.02
N ARG A 287 -1.41 11.85 24.16
CA ARG A 287 -0.01 11.52 24.44
C ARG A 287 0.91 12.13 23.40
N THR A 288 2.06 12.63 23.85
CA THR A 288 3.13 13.05 22.95
C THR A 288 4.01 11.84 22.63
N LEU A 289 3.91 11.31 21.40
CA LEU A 289 4.76 10.24 20.89
C LEU A 289 5.67 10.82 19.81
N MET A 290 6.98 10.70 20.00
CA MET A 290 7.99 11.21 19.05
C MET A 290 7.80 12.70 18.69
N GLY A 291 7.31 13.52 19.62
CA GLY A 291 7.07 14.95 19.41
C GLY A 291 5.74 15.30 18.72
N GLN A 292 4.90 14.32 18.41
CA GLN A 292 3.54 14.52 17.90
C GLN A 292 2.50 14.19 18.97
N GLU A 293 1.47 15.01 19.10
CA GLU A 293 0.30 14.67 19.92
C GLU A 293 -0.55 13.63 19.18
N VAL A 294 -0.76 12.49 19.82
CA VAL A 294 -1.59 11.40 19.34
C VAL A 294 -2.63 11.10 20.40
N GLU A 295 -3.88 10.94 19.99
CA GLU A 295 -4.96 10.48 20.85
C GLU A 295 -4.91 8.95 20.95
N ALA A 296 -4.78 8.45 22.17
CA ALA A 296 -4.74 7.02 22.46
C ALA A 296 -5.96 6.64 23.30
N VAL A 297 -6.66 5.59 22.90
CA VAL A 297 -7.77 5.03 23.68
C VAL A 297 -7.20 4.06 24.72
N GLU A 298 -7.26 4.42 26.00
CA GLU A 298 -6.71 3.64 27.11
C GLU A 298 -7.83 3.20 28.08
N ALA A 299 -7.76 1.96 28.56
CA ALA A 299 -8.65 1.47 29.61
C ALA A 299 -7.88 0.96 30.83
N SER A 300 -8.59 0.73 31.94
CA SER A 300 -8.00 0.16 33.15
C SER A 300 -7.56 -1.29 32.91
N ILE A 301 -6.40 -1.65 33.46
CA ILE A 301 -5.89 -3.03 33.39
C ILE A 301 -6.52 -3.82 34.53
N VAL A 302 -7.22 -4.89 34.18
CA VAL A 302 -7.86 -5.83 35.13
C VAL A 302 -7.53 -7.26 34.70
N PRO A 303 -7.33 -8.21 35.62
CA PRO A 303 -7.12 -9.60 35.24
C PRO A 303 -8.33 -10.14 34.47
N LEU A 304 -8.12 -10.69 33.28
CA LEU A 304 -9.20 -11.23 32.45
C LEU A 304 -9.31 -12.76 32.55
N GLY A 305 -10.53 -13.26 32.71
CA GLY A 305 -10.83 -14.68 32.59
C GLY A 305 -10.67 -15.19 31.15
N HIS A 306 -10.81 -16.51 30.97
CA HIS A 306 -11.17 -17.05 29.65
C HIS A 306 -12.58 -16.57 29.30
N LEU A 307 -12.87 -16.39 28.01
CA LEU A 307 -14.24 -16.05 27.59
C LEU A 307 -15.23 -17.13 28.03
N GLU A 308 -16.44 -16.70 28.43
CA GLU A 308 -17.49 -17.58 28.95
C GLU A 308 -17.83 -18.72 27.97
N ASP A 309 -17.78 -18.45 26.67
CA ASP A 309 -18.07 -19.36 25.57
C ASP A 309 -16.89 -20.25 25.13
N THR A 310 -15.67 -20.00 25.61
CA THR A 310 -14.50 -20.84 25.27
C THR A 310 -14.61 -22.23 25.91
N PRO A 311 -14.60 -23.34 25.13
CA PRO A 311 -14.66 -24.69 25.69
C PRO A 311 -13.44 -25.03 26.57
N GLU A 312 -13.65 -25.81 27.64
CA GLU A 312 -12.59 -26.18 28.59
C GLU A 312 -11.32 -26.82 27.95
N PRO A 313 -11.42 -27.71 26.94
CA PRO A 313 -10.24 -28.22 26.26
C PRO A 313 -9.42 -27.12 25.57
N LEU A 314 -10.10 -26.14 24.97
CA LEU A 314 -9.48 -25.01 24.29
C LEU A 314 -8.85 -24.03 25.30
N ARG A 315 -9.46 -23.83 26.47
CA ARG A 315 -8.87 -23.03 27.57
C ARG A 315 -7.51 -23.58 27.99
N LYS A 316 -7.45 -24.90 28.22
CA LYS A 316 -6.20 -25.61 28.55
C LYS A 316 -5.17 -25.54 27.42
N GLU A 317 -5.61 -25.63 26.17
CA GLU A 317 -4.74 -25.46 25.01
C GLU A 317 -4.14 -24.05 24.98
N ILE A 318 -4.95 -23.01 25.14
CA ILE A 318 -4.51 -21.60 25.17
C ILE A 318 -3.48 -21.37 26.27
N ASP A 319 -3.77 -21.81 27.51
CA ASP A 319 -2.85 -21.60 28.63
C ASP A 319 -1.49 -22.29 28.37
N ARG A 320 -1.49 -23.53 27.86
CA ARG A 320 -0.26 -24.24 27.46
C ARG A 320 0.48 -23.50 26.33
N LEU A 321 -0.23 -23.04 25.30
CA LEU A 321 0.38 -22.32 24.18
C LEU A 321 1.01 -20.99 24.64
N ILE A 322 0.42 -20.33 25.62
CA ILE A 322 1.00 -19.11 26.19
C ILE A 322 2.29 -19.43 26.93
N GLU A 323 2.34 -20.51 27.72
CA GLU A 323 3.58 -20.99 28.33
C GLU A 323 4.65 -21.31 27.27
N ASP A 324 4.26 -21.98 26.19
CA ASP A 324 5.15 -22.29 25.06
C ASP A 324 5.64 -21.04 24.32
N VAL A 325 4.86 -19.94 24.27
CA VAL A 325 5.31 -18.65 23.71
C VAL A 325 6.42 -18.02 24.55
N MET A 326 6.37 -18.22 25.87
CA MET A 326 7.39 -17.71 26.81
C MET A 326 8.71 -18.47 26.73
N SER A 327 8.68 -19.76 26.38
CA SER A 327 9.86 -20.62 26.23
C SER A 327 10.32 -20.69 24.77
N ASP A 328 11.62 -20.88 24.49
CA ASP A 328 12.10 -21.26 23.14
C ASP A 328 12.64 -22.69 23.10
N ASP A 329 12.31 -23.50 24.11
CA ASP A 329 12.70 -24.90 24.19
C ASP A 329 11.48 -25.81 23.95
N PRO A 330 11.48 -26.65 22.89
CA PRO A 330 12.51 -26.78 21.85
C PRO A 330 12.51 -25.60 20.85
N PRO A 331 13.63 -25.36 20.13
CA PRO A 331 13.73 -24.27 19.17
C PRO A 331 12.53 -24.18 18.22
N GLY A 332 11.91 -23.00 18.16
CA GLY A 332 10.74 -22.74 17.32
C GLY A 332 9.40 -23.19 17.90
N ALA A 333 9.37 -23.77 19.11
CA ALA A 333 8.13 -24.02 19.85
C ALA A 333 7.33 -22.73 20.03
N ALA A 334 8.00 -21.64 20.43
CA ALA A 334 7.39 -20.33 20.59
C ALA A 334 6.68 -19.84 19.34
N ASN A 335 7.30 -20.00 18.16
CA ASN A 335 6.70 -19.55 16.91
C ASN A 335 5.52 -20.42 16.48
N ARG A 336 5.60 -21.74 16.68
CA ARG A 336 4.44 -22.63 16.44
C ARG A 336 3.29 -22.29 17.37
N ALA A 337 3.59 -22.03 18.64
CA ALA A 337 2.59 -21.67 19.63
C ALA A 337 1.92 -20.33 19.29
N ARG A 338 2.71 -19.32 18.89
CA ARG A 338 2.20 -18.04 18.38
C ARG A 338 1.25 -18.23 17.20
N LEU A 339 1.67 -18.95 16.16
CA LEU A 339 0.84 -19.22 14.99
C LEU A 339 -0.45 -19.95 15.37
N ARG A 340 -0.38 -20.88 16.32
CA ARG A 340 -1.57 -21.58 16.81
C ARG A 340 -2.52 -20.66 17.58
N LEU A 341 -2.01 -19.73 18.38
CA LEU A 341 -2.84 -18.70 19.04
C LEU A 341 -3.50 -17.76 18.03
N GLU A 342 -2.80 -17.44 16.93
CA GLU A 342 -3.36 -16.69 15.80
C GLU A 342 -4.51 -17.43 15.11
N GLU A 343 -4.42 -18.76 14.97
CA GLU A 343 -5.53 -19.58 14.46
C GLU A 343 -6.73 -19.64 15.42
N ILE A 344 -6.47 -19.63 16.74
CA ILE A 344 -7.52 -19.62 17.77
C ILE A 344 -8.27 -18.29 17.78
N LEU A 345 -7.57 -17.18 17.50
CA LEU A 345 -8.10 -15.82 17.44
C LEU A 345 -8.56 -15.29 18.82
N LYS A 346 -9.79 -14.78 18.87
CA LYS A 346 -10.43 -14.05 19.97
C LYS A 346 -10.28 -14.69 21.36
N PRO A 347 -10.46 -16.01 21.54
CA PRO A 347 -10.33 -16.66 22.85
C PRO A 347 -8.95 -16.50 23.50
N ALA A 348 -7.89 -16.32 22.70
CA ALA A 348 -6.53 -16.21 23.22
C ALA A 348 -6.20 -14.83 23.81
N VAL A 349 -6.90 -13.77 23.39
CA VAL A 349 -6.52 -12.38 23.72
C VAL A 349 -6.54 -12.09 25.22
N PRO A 350 -7.59 -12.42 26.00
CA PRO A 350 -7.60 -12.16 27.45
C PRO A 350 -6.36 -12.70 28.18
N ARG A 351 -5.95 -13.91 27.82
CA ARG A 351 -4.82 -14.59 28.45
C ARG A 351 -3.48 -14.01 27.99
N LEU A 352 -3.36 -13.61 26.72
CA LEU A 352 -2.20 -12.88 26.21
C LEU A 352 -2.04 -11.51 26.88
N LEU A 353 -3.13 -10.78 27.13
CA LEU A 353 -3.10 -9.48 27.83
C LEU A 353 -2.65 -9.63 29.29
N ASN A 354 -3.15 -10.65 29.99
CA ASN A 354 -2.66 -10.96 31.34
C ASN A 354 -1.18 -11.31 31.33
N LYS A 355 -0.73 -12.12 30.37
CA LYS A 355 0.68 -12.49 30.27
C LYS A 355 1.57 -11.30 29.94
N MET A 356 1.10 -10.40 29.08
CA MET A 356 1.79 -9.14 28.79
C MET A 356 1.94 -8.30 30.05
N TYR A 357 0.90 -8.21 30.89
CA TYR A 357 0.94 -7.49 32.17
C TYR A 357 1.94 -8.08 33.16
N GLU A 358 1.91 -9.41 33.35
CA GLU A 358 2.77 -10.15 34.29
C GLU A 358 4.26 -10.08 33.92
N THR A 359 4.57 -10.03 32.62
CA THR A 359 5.95 -10.10 32.12
C THR A 359 6.60 -8.72 32.20
N LYS A 360 7.59 -8.57 33.08
CA LYS A 360 8.36 -7.34 33.27
C LYS A 360 9.57 -7.30 32.33
N MET A 361 10.08 -6.11 31.99
CA MET A 361 11.25 -5.95 31.13
C MET A 361 12.59 -6.09 31.88
N GLU A 362 12.76 -7.14 32.69
CA GLU A 362 13.94 -7.32 33.55
C GLU A 362 15.06 -8.10 32.83
N THR A 363 14.70 -9.10 32.03
CA THR A 363 15.66 -9.98 31.35
C THR A 363 15.55 -9.92 29.83
N LYS A 364 16.57 -10.43 29.13
CA LYS A 364 16.55 -10.54 27.66
C LYS A 364 15.47 -11.51 27.19
N GLU A 365 15.26 -12.57 27.98
CA GLU A 365 14.24 -13.59 27.78
C GLU A 365 12.84 -12.95 27.89
N ASP A 366 12.61 -12.09 28.89
CA ASP A 366 11.33 -11.36 29.02
C ASP A 366 11.06 -10.43 27.85
N ILE A 367 12.08 -9.69 27.39
CA ILE A 367 11.97 -8.80 26.21
C ILE A 367 11.58 -9.62 24.97
N GLN A 368 12.18 -10.80 24.78
CA GLN A 368 11.82 -11.70 23.68
C GLN A 368 10.40 -12.24 23.84
N ALA A 369 10.00 -12.63 25.05
CA ALA A 369 8.65 -13.11 25.33
C ALA A 369 7.59 -12.03 25.05
N LEU A 370 7.80 -10.80 25.54
CA LEU A 370 6.96 -9.64 25.25
C LEU A 370 6.84 -9.37 23.74
N ARG A 371 7.95 -9.49 23.00
CA ARG A 371 7.93 -9.35 21.54
C ARG A 371 7.01 -10.37 20.88
N ARG A 372 7.06 -11.63 21.34
CA ARG A 372 6.23 -12.71 20.80
C ARG A 372 4.76 -12.53 21.17
N ILE A 373 4.47 -12.11 22.40
CA ILE A 373 3.10 -11.78 22.85
C ILE A 373 2.53 -10.63 22.00
N CYS A 374 3.29 -9.56 21.80
CA CYS A 374 2.85 -8.44 20.95
C CYS A 374 2.61 -8.90 19.50
N GLY A 375 3.50 -9.74 18.96
CA GLY A 375 3.33 -10.32 17.64
C GLY A 375 2.09 -11.22 17.54
N ALA A 376 1.75 -11.97 18.58
CA ALA A 376 0.52 -12.76 18.63
C ALA A 376 -0.73 -11.87 18.63
N LEU A 377 -0.73 -10.82 19.46
CA LEU A 377 -1.84 -9.85 19.52
C LEU A 377 -2.02 -9.12 18.19
N GLU A 378 -0.92 -8.70 17.56
CA GLU A 378 -0.91 -8.08 16.22
C GLU A 378 -1.40 -9.08 15.15
N GLY A 379 -0.95 -10.34 15.19
CA GLY A 379 -1.39 -11.37 14.25
C GLY A 379 -2.87 -11.74 14.39
N ILE A 380 -3.43 -11.68 15.60
CA ILE A 380 -4.86 -11.94 15.85
C ILE A 380 -5.71 -10.73 15.42
N THR A 381 -5.31 -9.52 15.78
CA THR A 381 -6.18 -8.32 15.69
C THR A 381 -5.87 -7.41 14.51
N GLY A 382 -4.70 -7.55 13.89
CA GLY A 382 -4.17 -6.62 12.88
C GLY A 382 -3.76 -5.26 13.44
N GLN A 383 -3.80 -5.05 14.77
CA GLN A 383 -3.53 -3.76 15.41
C GLN A 383 -2.14 -3.71 16.06
N ARG A 384 -1.59 -2.50 16.16
CA ARG A 384 -0.28 -2.24 16.76
C ARG A 384 -0.26 -0.95 17.57
N PHE A 385 0.12 -1.03 18.85
CA PHE A 385 0.14 0.11 19.78
C PHE A 385 1.55 0.63 20.11
N GLY A 386 2.39 0.78 19.08
CA GLY A 386 3.69 1.46 19.19
C GLY A 386 4.78 0.80 20.05
N PHE A 387 4.46 -0.24 20.82
CA PHE A 387 5.44 -0.97 21.64
C PHE A 387 6.11 -2.07 20.82
N ALA A 388 7.39 -1.89 20.54
CA ALA A 388 8.24 -2.85 19.83
C ALA A 388 9.50 -3.12 20.67
N PRO A 389 9.46 -4.07 21.62
CA PRO A 389 10.57 -4.34 22.51
C PRO A 389 11.84 -4.68 21.70
N ALA A 390 12.81 -3.76 21.70
CA ALA A 390 14.09 -3.90 21.00
C ALA A 390 15.14 -4.56 21.91
N LEU A 391 16.06 -5.32 21.31
CA LEU A 391 17.19 -5.94 22.01
C LEU A 391 18.37 -4.97 22.24
N THR A 392 18.27 -3.72 21.80
CA THR A 392 19.39 -2.76 21.73
C THR A 392 19.35 -1.71 22.84
N ILE A 393 20.54 -1.40 23.36
CA ILE A 393 20.81 -0.56 24.54
C ILE A 393 20.45 0.92 24.33
N ASP A 394 20.40 1.40 23.08
CA ASP A 394 20.25 2.84 22.77
C ASP A 394 18.85 3.24 22.24
N GLY A 395 17.87 2.33 22.26
CA GLY A 395 16.50 2.58 21.77
C GLY A 395 15.47 2.17 22.80
N GLN A 396 15.33 2.99 23.85
CA GLN A 396 14.63 2.68 25.09
C GLN A 396 13.16 2.30 24.88
N SER A 397 12.88 1.02 24.72
CA SER A 397 11.58 0.48 25.09
C SER A 397 11.50 0.55 26.62
N THR A 398 10.75 1.51 27.15
CA THR A 398 10.60 1.71 28.58
C THR A 398 9.43 0.88 29.12
N GLU A 399 9.48 0.57 30.41
CA GLU A 399 8.35 0.00 31.13
C GLU A 399 7.09 0.87 31.01
N GLU A 400 7.26 2.20 30.91
CA GLU A 400 6.18 3.14 30.64
C GLU A 400 5.53 2.92 29.27
N LEU A 401 6.33 2.68 28.22
CA LEU A 401 5.82 2.34 26.89
C LEU A 401 5.10 1.00 26.88
N ARG A 402 5.62 -0.02 27.61
CA ARG A 402 4.94 -1.30 27.80
C ARG A 402 3.56 -1.10 28.44
N MET A 403 3.51 -0.34 29.53
CA MET A 403 2.27 -0.08 30.26
C MET A 403 1.27 0.75 29.46
N SER A 404 1.72 1.75 28.68
CA SER A 404 0.82 2.49 27.79
C SER A 404 0.26 1.60 26.68
N ALA A 405 1.09 0.81 26.00
CA ALA A 405 0.61 -0.11 24.98
C ALA A 405 -0.35 -1.15 25.56
N LEU A 406 -0.10 -1.65 26.77
CA LEU A 406 -1.00 -2.54 27.47
C LEU A 406 -2.36 -1.88 27.74
N LYS A 407 -2.40 -0.63 28.25
CA LYS A 407 -3.65 0.11 28.43
C LYS A 407 -4.40 0.32 27.12
N GLN A 408 -3.69 0.57 26.02
CA GLN A 408 -4.27 0.70 24.69
C GLN A 408 -4.84 -0.63 24.19
N TRP A 409 -4.16 -1.76 24.44
CA TRP A 409 -4.71 -3.09 24.16
C TRP A 409 -6.00 -3.36 24.95
N TYR A 410 -6.07 -2.99 26.23
CA TYR A 410 -7.29 -3.10 27.04
C TYR A 410 -8.40 -2.17 26.52
N GLY A 411 -8.06 -0.95 26.11
CA GLY A 411 -8.99 -0.01 25.47
C GLY A 411 -9.57 -0.58 24.18
N TYR A 412 -8.71 -1.12 23.32
CA TYR A 412 -9.11 -1.80 22.10
C TYR A 412 -10.04 -2.98 22.38
N TRP A 413 -9.63 -3.87 23.31
CA TRP A 413 -10.42 -5.05 23.66
C TRP A 413 -11.80 -4.67 24.19
N THR A 414 -11.91 -3.65 25.04
CA THR A 414 -13.20 -3.15 25.56
C THR A 414 -14.17 -2.83 24.43
N THR A 415 -13.69 -2.18 23.37
CA THR A 415 -14.49 -1.73 22.23
C THR A 415 -14.78 -2.83 21.18
N HIS A 416 -14.01 -3.93 21.19
CA HIS A 416 -14.02 -4.93 20.11
C HIS A 416 -14.35 -6.35 20.56
N HIS A 417 -14.43 -6.62 21.87
CA HIS A 417 -14.62 -7.97 22.42
C HIS A 417 -15.95 -8.63 22.03
N ASP A 418 -16.95 -7.90 21.57
CA ASP A 418 -18.27 -8.43 21.22
C ASP A 418 -18.45 -8.62 19.70
N ARG A 419 -17.49 -8.16 18.89
CA ARG A 419 -17.54 -8.35 17.43
C ARG A 419 -17.61 -9.86 17.09
N PRO A 420 -18.55 -10.27 16.22
CA PRO A 420 -18.64 -11.67 15.76
C PRO A 420 -17.48 -12.01 14.82
N ASP A 421 -17.09 -11.05 13.97
CA ASP A 421 -16.04 -11.24 12.98
C ASP A 421 -14.72 -10.69 13.50
N TRP A 422 -13.95 -11.59 14.13
CA TRP A 422 -12.64 -11.29 14.70
C TRP A 422 -11.47 -11.66 13.80
N ARG A 423 -11.74 -12.40 12.72
CA ARG A 423 -10.78 -12.44 11.62
C ARG A 423 -10.67 -11.01 11.15
N ILE A 424 -9.44 -10.49 11.20
CA ILE A 424 -9.07 -9.22 10.63
C ILE A 424 -9.91 -9.08 9.35
N ALA A 425 -10.67 -8.00 9.23
CA ALA A 425 -11.00 -7.48 7.93
C ALA A 425 -9.67 -7.04 7.28
N VAL A 426 -8.75 -7.99 7.05
CA VAL A 426 -8.09 -8.06 5.76
C VAL A 426 -9.29 -8.22 4.90
N GLU A 427 -9.65 -7.10 4.28
CA GLU A 427 -10.71 -6.98 3.32
C GLU A 427 -10.95 -8.36 2.70
N GLU A 428 -12.22 -8.79 2.64
CA GLU A 428 -12.61 -9.54 1.47
C GLU A 428 -12.13 -8.67 0.29
N GLU A 429 -10.88 -8.87 -0.15
CA GLU A 429 -10.50 -8.89 -1.53
C GLU A 429 -11.45 -9.92 -2.10
N GLU A 430 -12.67 -9.43 -2.37
CA GLU A 430 -13.49 -9.74 -3.50
C GLU A 430 -12.59 -10.52 -4.45
N SER A 431 -12.82 -11.83 -4.48
CA SER A 431 -12.25 -12.68 -5.51
C SER A 431 -12.54 -11.95 -6.80
N LEU A 432 -11.53 -11.28 -7.36
CA LEU A 432 -11.57 -10.75 -8.70
C LEU A 432 -11.85 -11.98 -9.55
N ASP A 433 -13.13 -12.14 -9.91
CA ASP A 433 -13.57 -13.08 -10.91
C ASP A 433 -12.85 -12.65 -12.17
N PHE A 434 -11.69 -13.27 -12.41
CA PHE A 434 -11.04 -13.18 -13.69
C PHE A 434 -12.05 -13.74 -14.68
N PRO A 435 -12.49 -12.97 -15.69
CA PRO A 435 -13.35 -13.52 -16.72
C PRO A 435 -12.64 -14.73 -17.31
N THR A 436 -13.22 -15.91 -17.09
CA THR A 436 -12.78 -17.11 -17.77
C THR A 436 -13.02 -16.89 -19.26
N SER A 437 -12.07 -17.32 -20.08
CA SER A 437 -12.00 -17.03 -21.52
C SER A 437 -13.15 -17.60 -22.37
N ASP A 438 -14.23 -18.08 -21.76
CA ASP A 438 -15.29 -18.82 -22.42
C ASP A 438 -16.51 -17.97 -22.78
N ASP A 439 -16.57 -16.70 -22.36
CA ASP A 439 -17.63 -15.77 -22.81
C ASP A 439 -17.27 -15.02 -24.10
N LYS A 440 -16.99 -15.80 -25.14
CA LYS A 440 -17.14 -15.36 -26.54
C LYS A 440 -17.91 -16.42 -27.32
N LYS A 441 -19.22 -16.25 -27.38
CA LYS A 441 -20.06 -16.71 -28.48
C LYS A 441 -20.95 -15.59 -28.98
#